data_AF-A0A6N8R8Z5-F1
#
_entry.id   AF-A0A6N8R8Z5-F1
#
_cell.length_a   1.000
_cell.length_b   1.000
_cell.length_c   1.000
_cell.angle_alpha   90.00
_cell.angle_beta   90.00
_cell.angle_gamma   90.00
#
_symmetry.space_group_name_H-M   'P 1'
#
loop_
_entity.id
_entity.type
_entity.pdbx_description
1 polymer ?
#
loop_
_entity_poly.entity_id
_entity_poly.type
_entity_poly.pdbx_seq_one_letter_code
_entity_poly.pdbx_strand_id
1 'polypeptide(L)' 'AMGVDAWSLANHFSQMRQVQGFEINGNTGSLTANPDCVINRKLSWLQYQQGQVVPAS' A
#
# COMPACT_ATOMS: atom_id res chain seq x y z
N ALA A 1 3.77 -9.01 7.08
CA ALA A 1 3.26 -7.86 6.31
C ALA A 1 2.45 -8.32 5.11
N MET A 2 3.07 -8.81 4.03
CA MET A 2 2.37 -9.14 2.76
C MET A 2 1.17 -10.09 2.91
N GLY A 3 1.27 -11.17 3.71
CA GLY A 3 0.14 -12.09 3.89
C GLY A 3 -1.07 -11.48 4.60
N VAL A 4 -0.85 -10.57 5.57
CA VAL A 4 -1.93 -9.83 6.25
C VAL A 4 -2.59 -8.86 5.27
N ASP A 5 -1.79 -8.19 4.44
CA ASP A 5 -2.31 -7.29 3.41
C ASP A 5 -3.09 -8.06 2.33
N ALA A 6 -2.65 -9.27 1.95
CA ALA A 6 -3.39 -10.14 1.03
C ALA A 6 -4.76 -10.54 1.61
N TRP A 7 -4.83 -10.82 2.91
CA TRP A 7 -6.10 -11.06 3.60
C TRP A 7 -7.02 -9.82 3.53
N SER A 8 -6.50 -8.64 3.84
CA SER A 8 -7.28 -7.39 3.73
C SER A 8 -7.76 -7.13 2.30
N LEU A 9 -6.90 -7.33 1.30
CA LEU A 9 -7.25 -7.21 -0.12
C LEU A 9 -8.39 -8.15 -0.52
N ALA A 10 -8.37 -9.40 -0.04
CA ALA A 10 -9.43 -10.37 -0.31
C ALA A 10 -10.78 -9.93 0.30
N ASN A 11 -10.76 -9.42 1.53
CA ASN A 11 -11.96 -8.92 2.22
C ASN A 11 -12.54 -7.64 1.61
N HIS A 12 -11.73 -6.88 0.85
CA HIS A 12 -12.13 -5.65 0.19
C HIS A 12 -12.11 -5.74 -1.35
N PHE A 13 -12.10 -6.96 -1.91
CA PHE A 13 -11.86 -7.17 -3.35
C PHE A 13 -12.82 -6.37 -4.26
N SER A 14 -14.12 -6.38 -3.97
CA SER A 14 -15.10 -5.65 -4.77
C SER A 14 -14.86 -4.14 -4.76
N GLN A 15 -14.48 -3.57 -3.60
CA GLN A 15 -14.19 -2.15 -3.47
C GLN A 15 -12.90 -1.79 -4.22
N MET A 16 -11.84 -2.59 -4.05
CA MET A 16 -10.59 -2.44 -4.78
C MET A 16 -10.81 -2.44 -6.29
N ARG A 17 -11.74 -3.26 -6.81
CA ARG A 17 -12.00 -3.36 -8.25
C ARG A 17 -12.94 -2.28 -8.79
N GLN A 18 -13.95 -1.88 -8.03
CA GLN A 18 -15.07 -1.08 -8.56
C GLN A 18 -15.03 0.39 -8.12
N VAL A 19 -14.37 0.70 -7.00
CA VAL A 19 -14.32 2.05 -6.44
C VAL A 19 -12.99 2.67 -6.81
N GLN A 20 -13.01 3.55 -7.80
CA GLN A 20 -11.80 4.28 -8.22
C GLN A 20 -11.22 5.06 -7.04
N GLY A 21 -9.92 4.87 -6.79
CA GLY A 21 -9.22 5.54 -5.69
C GLY A 21 -9.47 4.96 -4.31
N PHE A 22 -10.14 3.82 -4.18
CA PHE A 22 -10.23 3.10 -2.90
C PHE A 22 -8.84 2.70 -2.42
N GLU A 23 -8.58 2.94 -1.14
CA GLU A 23 -7.27 2.79 -0.52
C GLU A 23 -7.35 1.97 0.77
N ILE A 24 -6.40 1.05 0.93
CA ILE A 24 -6.18 0.32 2.18
C ILE A 24 -4.83 0.76 2.76
N ASN A 25 -4.82 1.19 4.01
CA ASN A 25 -3.59 1.41 4.77
C ASN A 25 -2.99 0.04 5.15
N GLY A 26 -2.17 -0.51 4.27
CA GLY A 26 -1.51 -1.81 4.44
C GLY A 26 -0.15 -1.71 5.13
N ASN A 27 0.34 -2.85 5.62
CA ASN A 27 1.66 -2.96 6.23
C ASN A 27 2.79 -2.88 5.18
N THR A 28 2.48 -3.11 3.91
CA THR A 28 3.40 -3.03 2.78
C THR A 28 3.34 -1.69 2.04
N GLY A 29 2.65 -0.71 2.62
CA GLY A 29 2.37 0.61 2.04
C GLY A 29 0.87 0.86 1.93
N SER A 30 0.54 2.06 1.47
CA SER A 30 -0.84 2.37 1.07
C SER A 30 -1.16 1.66 -0.25
N LEU A 31 -2.25 0.89 -0.27
CA LEU A 31 -2.62 -0.01 -1.35
C LEU A 31 -3.80 0.55 -2.13
N THR A 32 -3.64 0.68 -3.45
CA THR A 32 -4.72 1.04 -4.39
C THR A 32 -4.71 0.07 -5.57
N ALA A 33 -5.75 0.08 -6.40
CA ALA A 33 -5.78 -0.68 -7.65
C ALA A 33 -5.99 0.23 -8.85
N ASN A 34 -5.35 -0.10 -9.97
CA ASN A 34 -5.64 0.51 -11.26
C ASN A 34 -6.84 -0.22 -11.96
N PRO A 35 -7.32 0.26 -13.13
CA PRO A 35 -8.43 -0.39 -13.84
C PRO A 35 -8.20 -1.86 -14.20
N ASP A 36 -6.94 -2.28 -14.39
CA ASP A 36 -6.55 -3.67 -14.65
C ASP A 36 -6.46 -4.50 -13.36
N CYS A 37 -6.86 -3.95 -12.22
CA CYS A 37 -6.80 -4.54 -10.88
C CYS A 37 -5.36 -4.86 -10.41
N VAL A 38 -4.35 -4.19 -10.97
CA VAL A 38 -2.97 -4.26 -10.46
C VAL A 38 -2.86 -3.44 -9.18
N ILE A 39 -2.39 -4.09 -8.12
CA ILE A 39 -2.20 -3.45 -6.81
C ILE A 39 -0.96 -2.55 -6.85
N ASN A 40 -1.18 -1.24 -6.71
CA ASN A 40 -0.13 -0.25 -6.54
C ASN A 40 0.13 -0.01 -5.06
N ARG A 41 1.40 0.27 -4.73
CA ARG A 41 1.84 0.54 -3.36
C ARG A 41 2.51 1.89 -3.27
N LYS A 42 2.00 2.77 -2.41
CA LYS A 42 2.69 3.99 -2.02
C LYS A 42 3.55 3.70 -0.77
N LEU A 43 4.86 3.83 -0.92
CA LEU A 43 5.83 3.51 0.12
C LEU A 43 6.28 4.77 0.87
N SER A 44 6.53 4.61 2.17
CA SER A 44 7.32 5.57 2.95
C SER A 44 8.77 5.47 2.52
N TRP A 45 9.35 6.60 2.14
CA TRP A 45 10.77 6.70 1.84
C TRP A 45 11.56 6.99 3.11
N LEU A 46 12.75 6.40 3.19
CA LEU A 46 13.67 6.59 4.30
C LEU A 46 15.01 7.09 3.75
N GLN A 47 15.69 7.91 4.53
CA GLN A 47 17.00 8.47 4.23
C GLN A 47 17.98 8.10 5.34
N TYR A 48 19.23 7.83 4.97
CA TYR A 48 20.32 7.70 5.94
C TYR A 48 20.95 9.08 6.18
N GLN A 49 20.88 9.56 7.42
CA GLN A 49 21.39 10.87 7.81
C GLN A 49 22.02 10.79 9.20
N GLN A 50 23.25 11.31 9.34
CA GLN A 50 23.98 11.40 10.62
C GLN A 50 24.04 10.07 11.40
N GLY A 51 24.24 8.95 10.69
CA GLY A 51 24.36 7.64 11.32
C GLY A 51 23.03 6.93 11.60
N GLN A 52 21.89 7.55 11.29
CA GLN A 52 20.55 7.03 11.57
C GLN A 52 19.71 6.91 10.29
N VAL A 53 18.72 6.01 10.31
CA VAL A 53 17.68 5.92 9.28
C VAL A 53 16.50 6.78 9.72
N VAL A 54 16.17 7.82 8.95
CA VAL A 54 15.10 8.78 9.22
C VAL A 54 14.08 8.79 8.08
N PRO A 55 12.85 9.27 8.27
CA PRO A 55 11.92 9.51 7.15
C PRO A 55 12.52 10.47 6.13
N ALA A 56 12.41 10.13 4.84
CA ALA A 56 12.77 11.06 3.78
C ALA A 56 11.62 12.08 3.62
N SER A 57 11.95 13.37 3.72
CA SER A 57 11.03 14.51 3.58
C SER A 57 10.84 14.94 2.14
#